data_AF-A0A929JR18-F1
#
_entry.id   AF-A0A929JR18-F1
#
_cell.length_a   1.000
_cell.length_b   1.000
_cell.length_c   1.000
_cell.angle_alpha   90.00
_cell.angle_beta   90.00
_cell.angle_gamma   90.00
#
_symmetry.space_group_name_H-M   'P 1'
#
loop_
_entity.id
_entity.type
_entity.pdbx_description
1 polymer ?
#
loop_
_entity_poly.entity_id
_entity_poly.type
_entity_poly.pdbx_seq_one_letter_code
_entity_poly.pdbx_strand_id
1 'polypeptide(L)'
;GIRDSITIVASGGIAMAEHVAKAIICGADAVGVDIPLLLALECRICLRCEKGLPCPVEIENAHPKWAKTRIVNLMAAWRNQLLEVLGAMGLREVRRLRGEVGRAMFFEDLEAQTFGKLFGLRNQEIGKL
;
A
#
# COMPACT_ATOMS: atom_id res chain seq x y z
N GLY A 1 -17.80 -9.35 18.72
CA GLY A 1 -16.47 -8.89 19.18
C GLY A 1 -16.34 -7.39 18.98
N ILE A 2 -15.32 -6.75 19.54
CA ILE A 2 -15.13 -5.26 19.51
C ILE A 2 -14.58 -4.71 18.17
N ARG A 3 -14.37 -5.56 17.16
CA ARG A 3 -13.75 -5.17 15.89
C ARG A 3 -14.55 -4.09 15.16
N ASP A 4 -15.88 -4.14 15.21
CA ASP A 4 -16.73 -3.15 14.53
C ASP A 4 -16.83 -1.82 15.27
N SER A 5 -16.39 -1.75 16.53
CA SER A 5 -16.30 -0.51 17.30
C SER A 5 -14.97 0.23 17.16
N ILE A 6 -14.00 -0.32 16.40
CA ILE A 6 -12.66 0.24 16.25
C ILE A 6 -12.34 0.40 14.76
N THR A 7 -11.73 1.54 14.40
CA THR A 7 -11.18 1.76 13.06
C THR A 7 -9.68 1.52 13.06
N ILE A 8 -9.22 0.61 12.21
CA ILE A 8 -7.80 0.30 12.02
C ILE A 8 -7.31 1.03 10.77
N VAL A 9 -6.36 1.94 10.94
CA VAL A 9 -5.66 2.61 9.85
C VAL A 9 -4.25 2.05 9.76
N ALA A 10 -3.89 1.49 8.61
CA ALA A 10 -2.54 0.97 8.36
C ALA A 10 -1.75 1.95 7.50
N SER A 11 -0.48 2.20 7.81
CA SER A 11 0.45 2.97 6.96
C SER A 11 1.86 2.39 7.05
N GLY A 12 2.78 2.94 6.27
CA GLY A 12 4.18 2.50 6.18
C GLY A 12 4.39 1.49 5.05
N GLY A 13 5.41 1.71 4.22
CA GLY A 13 5.74 0.82 3.10
C GLY A 13 4.70 0.74 1.97
N ILE A 14 3.71 1.64 1.96
CA ILE A 14 2.72 1.72 0.87
C ILE A 14 3.38 2.41 -0.32
N ALA A 15 3.81 1.61 -1.31
CA ALA A 15 4.54 2.09 -2.49
C ALA A 15 3.73 1.93 -3.79
N MET A 16 2.74 1.02 -3.81
CA MET A 16 1.96 0.68 -4.99
C MET A 16 0.48 0.52 -4.63
N ALA A 17 -0.42 0.64 -5.61
CA ALA A 17 -1.86 0.64 -5.34
C ALA A 17 -2.36 -0.69 -4.76
N GLU A 18 -1.78 -1.82 -5.18
CA GLU A 18 -2.16 -3.14 -4.66
C GLU A 18 -1.82 -3.31 -3.18
N HIS A 19 -0.90 -2.50 -2.62
CA HIS A 19 -0.65 -2.50 -1.18
C HIS A 19 -1.88 -2.03 -0.41
N VAL A 20 -2.70 -1.14 -1.00
CA VAL A 20 -3.98 -0.70 -0.40
C VAL A 20 -4.94 -1.89 -0.29
N ALA A 21 -5.12 -2.64 -1.37
CA ALA A 21 -5.98 -3.83 -1.38
C ALA A 21 -5.48 -4.91 -0.39
N LYS A 22 -4.15 -5.14 -0.36
CA LYS A 22 -3.50 -6.09 0.55
C LYS A 22 -3.65 -5.68 2.03
N ALA A 23 -3.53 -4.40 2.35
CA ALA A 23 -3.73 -3.93 3.72
C ALA A 23 -5.19 -4.09 4.16
N ILE A 24 -6.15 -3.77 3.28
CA ILE A 24 -7.58 -3.90 3.57
C ILE A 24 -7.97 -5.37 3.73
N ILE A 25 -7.54 -6.27 2.84
CA ILE A 25 -7.88 -7.70 2.93
C ILE A 25 -7.32 -8.33 4.21
N CYS A 26 -6.17 -7.87 4.69
CA CYS A 26 -5.60 -8.25 5.99
C CYS A 26 -6.33 -7.64 7.20
N GLY A 27 -7.33 -6.78 6.98
CA GLY A 27 -8.23 -6.28 8.01
C GLY A 27 -8.12 -4.80 8.34
N ALA A 28 -7.37 -3.99 7.58
CA ALA A 28 -7.40 -2.53 7.73
C ALA A 28 -8.75 -1.94 7.25
N ASP A 29 -9.23 -0.88 7.91
CA ASP A 29 -10.40 -0.10 7.47
C ASP A 29 -9.99 1.03 6.52
N ALA A 30 -8.77 1.56 6.67
CA ALA A 30 -8.19 2.59 5.81
C ALA A 30 -6.66 2.42 5.71
N VAL A 31 -6.09 3.01 4.67
CA VAL A 31 -4.66 2.93 4.36
C VAL A 31 -4.08 4.33 4.18
N GLY A 32 -3.06 4.66 4.97
CA GLY A 32 -2.28 5.87 4.83
C GLY A 32 -1.32 5.76 3.63
N VAL A 33 -1.22 6.84 2.86
CA VAL A 33 -0.33 6.93 1.70
C VAL A 33 0.59 8.12 1.90
N ASP A 34 1.89 7.85 1.99
CA ASP A 34 2.89 8.86 2.37
C ASP A 34 3.78 9.22 1.18
N ILE A 35 4.89 8.50 1.00
CA ILE A 35 5.90 8.72 -0.06
C ILE A 35 5.30 8.79 -1.48
N PRO A 36 4.31 7.97 -1.87
CA PRO A 36 3.72 8.08 -3.20
C PRO A 36 3.13 9.46 -3.51
N LEU A 37 2.62 10.17 -2.49
CA LEU A 37 2.10 11.53 -2.69
C LEU A 37 3.22 12.51 -3.06
N LEU A 38 4.41 12.36 -2.45
CA LEU A 38 5.59 13.15 -2.81
C LEU A 38 6.11 12.77 -4.20
N LEU A 39 6.06 11.48 -4.57
CA LEU A 39 6.42 11.03 -5.92
C LEU A 39 5.49 11.61 -6.99
N ALA A 40 4.20 11.79 -6.70
CA ALA A 40 3.28 12.49 -7.61
C ALA A 40 3.75 13.92 -7.92
N LEU A 41 4.41 14.56 -6.95
CA LEU A 41 5.04 15.89 -7.05
C LEU A 41 6.48 15.85 -7.57
N GLU A 42 6.88 14.74 -8.19
CA GLU A 42 8.21 14.55 -8.81
C GLU A 42 9.37 14.45 -7.80
N CYS A 43 9.08 14.11 -6.54
CA CYS A 43 10.12 13.80 -5.56
C CYS A 43 11.05 12.70 -6.08
N ARG A 44 12.36 12.92 -5.94
CA ARG A 44 13.39 11.97 -6.38
C ARG A 44 13.86 11.02 -5.27
N ILE A 45 13.25 11.10 -4.07
CA ILE A 45 13.70 10.38 -2.87
C ILE A 45 15.21 10.53 -2.64
N CYS A 46 15.72 11.76 -2.79
CA CYS A 46 17.15 12.05 -2.65
C CYS A 46 17.58 12.28 -1.20
N LEU A 47 16.63 12.32 -0.26
CA LEU A 47 16.84 12.53 1.19
C LEU A 47 17.61 13.82 1.54
N ARG A 48 17.66 14.79 0.62
CA ARG A 48 18.28 16.11 0.85
C ARG A 48 17.48 16.93 1.87
N CYS A 49 16.16 16.88 1.77
CA CYS A 49 15.26 17.57 2.69
C CYS A 49 15.42 17.10 4.15
N GLU A 50 15.71 15.81 4.38
CA GLU A 50 16.00 15.28 5.73
C GLU A 50 17.29 15.85 6.32
N LYS A 51 18.23 16.27 5.46
CA LYS A 51 19.49 16.90 5.84
C LYS A 51 19.41 18.43 5.85
N GLY A 52 18.21 19.02 5.69
CA GLY A 52 18.01 20.47 5.57
C GLY A 52 18.58 21.08 4.28
N LEU A 53 18.89 20.26 3.27
CA LEU A 53 19.40 20.72 1.98
C LEU A 53 18.23 20.99 1.00
N PRO A 54 18.40 21.94 0.06
CA PRO A 54 17.34 22.32 -0.87
C PRO A 54 16.91 21.15 -1.77
N CYS A 55 15.60 21.08 -2.04
CA CYS A 55 15.03 20.04 -2.89
C CYS A 55 15.38 20.32 -4.37
N PRO A 56 15.96 19.37 -5.13
CA PRO A 56 16.30 19.58 -6.55
C PRO A 56 15.11 19.88 -7.46
N VAL A 57 13.89 19.55 -7.01
CA VAL A 57 12.63 19.76 -7.73
C VAL A 57 11.77 20.84 -7.08
N GLU A 58 12.30 21.52 -6.06
CA GLU A 58 11.65 22.67 -5.41
C GLU A 58 10.16 22.43 -5.05
N ILE A 59 9.85 21.26 -4.48
CA ILE A 59 8.48 20.88 -4.10
C ILE A 59 7.84 21.92 -3.17
N GLU A 60 8.65 22.51 -2.29
CA GLU A 60 8.25 23.59 -1.38
C GLU A 60 7.69 24.83 -2.11
N ASN A 61 8.12 25.08 -3.35
CA ASN A 61 7.70 26.20 -4.19
C ASN A 61 6.57 25.81 -5.17
N ALA A 62 6.12 24.55 -5.16
CA ALA A 62 5.14 24.05 -6.11
C ALA A 62 3.79 24.76 -5.95
N HIS A 63 3.21 25.22 -7.06
CA HIS A 63 1.92 25.89 -7.03
C HIS A 63 0.81 24.94 -6.50
N PRO A 64 0.02 25.30 -5.47
CA PRO A 64 -0.93 24.39 -4.82
C PRO A 64 -1.94 23.73 -5.77
N LYS A 65 -2.41 24.46 -6.80
CA LYS A 65 -3.33 23.91 -7.81
C LYS A 65 -2.70 22.80 -8.66
N TRP A 66 -1.42 22.95 -9.00
CA TRP A 66 -0.67 21.92 -9.73
C TRP A 66 -0.47 20.70 -8.82
N ALA A 67 -0.01 20.91 -7.59
CA ALA A 67 0.23 19.84 -6.62
C ALA A 67 -1.04 19.02 -6.32
N LYS A 68 -2.16 19.71 -6.07
CA LYS A 68 -3.48 19.08 -5.91
C LYS A 68 -3.84 18.19 -7.09
N THR A 69 -3.66 18.69 -8.32
CA THR A 69 -4.02 17.95 -9.54
C THR A 69 -3.20 16.66 -9.65
N ARG A 70 -1.89 16.73 -9.37
CA ARG A 70 -0.99 15.57 -9.39
C ARG A 70 -1.38 14.51 -8.36
N ILE A 71 -1.62 14.92 -7.11
CA ILE A 71 -2.03 14.03 -6.02
C ILE A 71 -3.39 13.37 -6.33
N VAL A 72 -4.38 14.16 -6.76
CA VAL A 72 -5.71 13.64 -7.10
C VAL A 72 -5.62 12.64 -8.26
N ASN A 73 -4.81 12.92 -9.29
CA ASN A 73 -4.63 12.00 -10.41
C ASN A 73 -4.02 10.65 -9.97
N LEU A 74 -3.00 10.67 -9.09
CA LEU A 74 -2.44 9.44 -8.54
C LEU A 74 -3.49 8.65 -7.74
N MET A 75 -4.18 9.32 -6.80
CA MET A 75 -5.19 8.67 -5.97
C MET A 75 -6.38 8.15 -6.79
N ALA A 76 -6.76 8.84 -7.87
CA ALA A 76 -7.78 8.37 -8.80
C ALA A 76 -7.33 7.12 -9.57
N ALA A 77 -6.07 7.07 -10.02
CA ALA A 77 -5.52 5.89 -10.66
C ALA A 77 -5.50 4.67 -9.70
N TRP A 78 -5.07 4.89 -8.45
CA TRP A 78 -5.08 3.84 -7.42
C TRP A 78 -6.49 3.39 -7.05
N ARG A 79 -7.44 4.32 -6.97
CA ARG A 79 -8.86 3.99 -6.81
C ARG A 79 -9.36 3.09 -7.95
N ASN A 80 -9.03 3.41 -9.19
CA ASN A 80 -9.44 2.59 -10.34
C ASN A 80 -8.84 1.18 -10.24
N GLN A 81 -7.56 1.04 -9.90
CA GLN A 81 -6.95 -0.27 -9.69
C GLN A 81 -7.61 -1.06 -8.54
N LEU A 82 -7.99 -0.40 -7.45
CA LEU A 82 -8.75 -1.03 -6.38
C LEU A 82 -10.13 -1.49 -6.86
N LEU A 83 -10.83 -0.70 -7.69
CA LEU A 83 -12.10 -1.10 -8.27
C LEU A 83 -11.97 -2.31 -9.20
N GLU A 84 -10.89 -2.40 -9.99
CA GLU A 84 -10.61 -3.57 -10.82
C GLU A 84 -10.39 -4.83 -9.95
N VAL A 85 -9.60 -4.71 -8.87
CA VAL A 85 -9.39 -5.82 -7.92
C VAL A 85 -10.72 -6.25 -7.29
N LEU A 86 -11.53 -5.30 -6.82
CA LEU A 86 -12.84 -5.61 -6.25
C LEU A 86 -13.77 -6.27 -7.27
N GLY A 87 -13.78 -5.77 -8.51
CA GLY A 87 -14.55 -6.33 -9.63
C GLY A 87 -14.15 -7.77 -9.95
N ALA A 88 -12.85 -8.04 -10.04
CA ALA A 88 -12.32 -9.39 -10.26
C ALA A 88 -12.68 -10.36 -9.11
N MET A 89 -12.83 -9.85 -7.89
CA MET A 89 -13.24 -10.64 -6.71
C MET A 89 -14.77 -10.77 -6.57
N GLY A 90 -15.56 -10.12 -7.42
CA GLY A 90 -17.03 -10.08 -7.32
C GLY A 90 -17.55 -9.24 -6.14
N LEU A 91 -16.76 -8.28 -5.68
CA LEU A 91 -17.08 -7.40 -4.56
C LEU A 91 -17.56 -6.04 -5.06
N ARG A 92 -18.70 -5.58 -4.53
CA ARG A 92 -19.31 -4.28 -4.91
C ARG A 92 -18.91 -3.12 -4.00
N GLU A 93 -18.28 -3.42 -2.87
CA GLU A 93 -17.87 -2.44 -1.88
C GLU A 93 -16.59 -2.87 -1.17
N VAL A 94 -15.72 -1.90 -0.88
CA VAL A 94 -14.42 -2.15 -0.25
C VAL A 94 -14.56 -2.71 1.17
N ARG A 95 -15.65 -2.41 1.87
CA ARG A 95 -15.92 -2.94 3.22
C ARG A 95 -16.01 -4.47 3.24
N ARG A 96 -16.43 -5.08 2.13
CA ARG A 96 -16.50 -6.54 1.99
C ARG A 96 -15.15 -7.18 1.70
N LEU A 97 -14.13 -6.41 1.34
CA LEU A 97 -12.76 -6.92 1.22
C LEU A 97 -12.12 -7.07 2.60
N ARG A 98 -12.52 -6.24 3.58
CA ARG A 98 -11.92 -6.17 4.91
C ARG A 98 -11.96 -7.52 5.62
N GLY A 99 -10.78 -8.11 5.82
CA GLY A 99 -10.64 -9.37 6.54
C GLY A 99 -11.01 -10.62 5.72
N GLU A 100 -11.20 -10.50 4.40
CA GLU A 100 -11.40 -11.65 3.49
C GLU A 100 -10.07 -12.41 3.25
N VAL A 101 -9.34 -12.72 4.32
CA VAL A 101 -8.02 -13.38 4.26
C VAL A 101 -8.06 -14.74 3.56
N GLY A 102 -9.22 -15.40 3.51
CA GLY A 102 -9.42 -16.64 2.75
C GLY A 102 -9.29 -16.47 1.23
N ARG A 103 -9.25 -15.23 0.72
CA ARG A 103 -8.96 -14.90 -0.68
C ARG A 103 -7.56 -14.33 -0.88
N ALA A 104 -6.79 -14.15 0.19
CA ALA A 104 -5.41 -13.73 0.12
C ALA A 104 -4.49 -14.92 -0.13
N MET A 105 -3.36 -14.67 -0.76
CA MET A 105 -2.26 -15.63 -0.85
C MET A 105 -1.07 -15.09 -0.08
N PHE A 106 -0.64 -15.81 0.95
CA PHE A 106 0.57 -15.48 1.70
C PHE A 106 1.74 -16.22 1.07
N PHE A 107 2.85 -15.50 0.92
CA PHE A 107 4.01 -16.00 0.22
C PHE A 107 4.63 -17.20 0.94
N GLU A 108 4.65 -17.15 2.27
CA GLU A 108 5.15 -18.20 3.15
C GLU A 108 4.35 -19.50 2.98
N ASP A 109 3.02 -19.39 2.92
CA ASP A 109 2.13 -20.53 2.72
C ASP A 109 2.32 -21.14 1.33
N LEU A 110 2.35 -20.30 0.29
CA LEU A 110 2.58 -20.73 -1.08
C LEU A 110 3.93 -21.43 -1.24
N GLU A 111 4.98 -20.86 -0.65
CA GLU A 111 6.30 -21.46 -0.69
C GLU A 111 6.33 -22.81 0.01
N ALA A 112 5.83 -22.89 1.26
CA ALA A 112 5.84 -24.14 2.01
C ALA A 112 5.11 -25.26 1.27
N GLN A 113 3.97 -24.93 0.63
CA GLN A 113 3.19 -25.90 -0.16
C GLN A 113 3.88 -26.31 -1.46
N THR A 114 4.55 -25.39 -2.15
CA THR A 114 5.14 -25.63 -3.49
C THR A 114 6.54 -26.22 -3.40
N PHE A 115 7.39 -25.61 -2.58
CA PHE A 115 8.83 -25.83 -2.56
C PHE A 115 9.33 -26.51 -1.29
N GLY A 116 8.55 -26.52 -0.22
CA GLY A 116 8.93 -27.14 1.06
C GLY A 116 9.31 -28.62 0.93
N LYS A 117 8.69 -29.35 0.00
CA LYS A 117 9.02 -30.77 -0.28
C LYS A 117 10.32 -30.96 -1.06
N LEU A 118 10.77 -29.95 -1.80
CA LEU A 118 11.96 -30.01 -2.66
C LEU A 118 13.21 -29.47 -1.95
N PHE A 119 13.05 -28.36 -1.22
CA PHE A 119 14.18 -27.60 -0.67
C PHE A 119 14.16 -27.48 0.86
N GLY A 120 13.15 -28.05 1.54
CA GLY A 120 12.93 -27.80 2.97
C GLY A 120 12.30 -26.42 3.22
N LEU A 121 12.15 -26.05 4.50
CA LEU A 121 11.65 -24.73 4.89
C LEU A 121 12.81 -23.72 4.89
N ARG A 122 12.59 -22.51 4.33
CA ARG A 122 13.55 -21.41 4.49
C ARG A 122 13.63 -21.02 5.98
N ASN A 123 14.85 -20.82 6.49
CA ASN A 123 15.08 -20.30 7.83
C ASN A 123 14.43 -18.91 7.97
N GLN A 124 13.51 -18.77 8.93
CA GLN A 124 12.72 -17.55 9.19
C GLN A 124 13.53 -16.39 9.82
N GLU A 125 14.86 -16.46 9.87
CA GLU A 125 15.70 -15.49 10.58
C GLU A 125 15.82 -14.13 9.89
N ILE A 126 15.40 -14.00 8.62
CA ILE A 126 15.56 -12.77 7.82
C ILE A 126 14.47 -11.72 8.12
N GLY A 127 13.40 -12.08 8.84
CA GLY A 127 12.30 -11.16 9.22
C GLY A 127 12.47 -10.46 10.57
N LYS A 128 13.62 -10.60 11.25
CA LYS A 128 13.91 -10.02 12.58
C LYS A 128 14.98 -8.91 12.56
N LEU A 129 15.30 -8.36 11.39
CA LEU A 129 16.18 -7.19 11.24
C LEU A 129 15.36 -5.91 11.15
#